data_AF-A0AAV3UH90-F1
#
_entry.id   AF-A0AAV3UH90-F1
#
_cell.length_a   1.000
_cell.length_b   1.000
_cell.length_c   1.000
_cell.angle_alpha   90.00
_cell.angle_beta   90.00
_cell.angle_gamma   90.00
#
_symmetry.space_group_name_H-M   'P 1'
#
loop_
_entity.id
_entity.type
_entity.pdbx_description
1 polymer ?
#
loop_
_entity_poly.entity_id
_entity_poly.type
_entity_poly.pdbx_seq_one_letter_code
_entity_poly.pdbx_strand_id
1 'polypeptide(L)'
;MNVHKLKTDLQNASNVLVLAPLTPDGNQAHLELLTSTPEENTAISAVTYTQPPDQWFVDWEQTVGSLSPVTQFIYANGMAQSETYNEQIPDDVNIVIADPTDPMEIIVPLSNHLKTWTEDDKQPIVSVQTLTVLLEYVDFDTTFRYLHILTHRIQAAGAVGYFQIDPDIHDPETINTLKTLFDTVVEISESGAEWTTTSASSRSETTTTDQPVENDTEAKSSSDGLQSSIRTMLSGLFSRNKDDIAVEQEAELKPNVSDETTKTESQEPVGELVDEEMLTDEERIRSILIEYGGRMKQVDITAETSWSKSTVSRKLSKMEENNEIKRVQVGRGNLVFLNGSEPEASKSPFEV
;
A
#
# COMPACT_ATOMS: atom_id res chain seq x y z
N MET A 1 2.43 19.65 -22.32
CA MET A 1 2.99 20.38 -21.16
C MET A 1 4.49 20.61 -21.37
N ASN A 2 5.10 21.70 -20.86
CA ASN A 2 6.56 21.86 -20.93
C ASN A 2 7.20 20.85 -19.97
N VAL A 3 7.91 19.84 -20.48
CA VAL A 3 8.56 18.75 -19.70
C VAL A 3 9.37 19.30 -18.53
N HIS A 4 9.89 20.52 -18.66
CA HIS A 4 10.63 21.23 -17.62
C HIS A 4 9.78 21.58 -16.38
N LYS A 5 8.50 21.96 -16.57
CA LYS A 5 7.58 22.26 -15.47
C LYS A 5 7.24 21.00 -14.69
N LEU A 6 6.94 19.91 -15.41
CA LEU A 6 6.69 18.60 -14.80
C LEU A 6 7.89 18.12 -13.97
N LYS A 7 9.11 18.20 -14.50
CA LYS A 7 10.32 17.84 -13.75
C LYS A 7 10.49 18.69 -12.49
N THR A 8 10.16 19.97 -12.54
CA THR A 8 10.25 20.87 -11.38
C THR A 8 9.21 20.51 -10.32
N ASP A 9 7.98 20.22 -10.73
CA ASP A 9 6.88 19.88 -9.82
C ASP A 9 7.07 18.50 -9.15
N LEU A 10 7.87 17.61 -9.76
CA LEU A 10 8.19 16.27 -9.24
C LEU A 10 9.49 16.20 -8.41
N GLN A 11 10.36 17.21 -8.45
CA GLN A 11 11.69 17.19 -7.82
C GLN A 11 11.70 16.87 -6.32
N ASN A 12 10.61 17.16 -5.60
CA ASN A 12 10.50 16.94 -4.16
C ASN A 12 9.38 15.94 -3.79
N ALA A 13 8.72 15.34 -4.77
CA ALA A 13 7.65 14.39 -4.50
C ALA A 13 8.26 13.01 -4.19
N SER A 14 7.93 12.44 -3.03
CA SER A 14 8.25 11.05 -2.73
C SER A 14 7.15 10.13 -3.26
N ASN A 15 5.91 10.60 -3.26
CA ASN A 15 4.75 9.82 -3.68
C ASN A 15 3.85 10.62 -4.61
N VAL A 16 3.62 10.09 -5.80
CA VAL A 16 2.87 10.70 -6.90
C VAL A 16 1.66 9.85 -7.22
N LEU A 17 0.47 10.43 -7.11
CA LEU A 17 -0.76 9.83 -7.63
C LEU A 17 -0.92 10.23 -9.09
N VAL A 18 -1.09 9.24 -9.97
CA VAL A 18 -1.25 9.44 -11.41
C VAL A 18 -2.69 9.09 -11.77
N LEU A 19 -3.50 10.10 -12.05
CA LEU A 19 -4.84 9.92 -12.58
C LEU A 19 -4.73 9.69 -14.09
N ALA A 20 -4.87 8.45 -14.51
CA ALA A 20 -4.75 8.06 -15.90
C ALA A 20 -5.78 6.98 -16.24
N PRO A 21 -6.51 7.13 -17.36
CA PRO A 21 -7.42 6.09 -17.83
C PRO A 21 -6.70 4.76 -18.06
N LEU A 22 -7.39 3.63 -17.84
CA LEU A 22 -6.90 2.29 -18.19
C LEU A 22 -7.04 2.01 -19.69
N THR A 23 -6.47 2.89 -20.51
CA THR A 23 -6.38 2.77 -21.96
C THR A 23 -4.92 2.57 -22.37
N PRO A 24 -4.63 2.08 -23.60
CA PRO A 24 -3.26 2.00 -24.11
C PRO A 24 -2.52 3.35 -24.02
N ASP A 25 -3.18 4.45 -24.39
CA ASP A 25 -2.58 5.79 -24.35
C ASP A 25 -2.31 6.25 -22.90
N GLY A 26 -3.21 5.96 -21.96
CA GLY A 26 -3.02 6.27 -20.54
C GLY A 26 -1.88 5.46 -19.91
N ASN A 27 -1.78 4.18 -20.24
CA ASN A 27 -0.70 3.31 -19.80
C ASN A 27 0.65 3.76 -20.39
N GLN A 28 0.69 4.08 -21.69
CA GLN A 28 1.89 4.61 -22.33
C GLN A 28 2.34 5.90 -21.64
N ALA A 29 1.43 6.85 -21.40
CA ALA A 29 1.75 8.11 -20.72
C ALA A 29 2.24 7.89 -19.28
N HIS A 30 1.71 6.89 -18.55
CA HIS A 30 2.24 6.50 -17.23
C HIS A 30 3.66 5.96 -17.32
N LEU A 31 3.98 5.08 -18.29
CA LEU A 31 5.35 4.59 -18.47
C LEU A 31 6.30 5.71 -18.88
N GLU A 32 5.89 6.61 -19.77
CA GLU A 32 6.65 7.81 -20.14
C GLU A 32 6.92 8.70 -18.92
N LEU A 33 5.99 8.83 -17.97
CA LEU A 33 6.18 9.60 -16.75
C LEU A 33 7.33 9.04 -15.89
N LEU A 34 7.51 7.72 -15.85
CA LEU A 34 8.63 7.08 -15.13
C LEU A 34 9.99 7.49 -15.70
N THR A 35 10.06 7.84 -16.99
CA THR A 35 11.28 8.33 -17.67
C THR A 35 11.60 9.81 -17.39
N SER A 36 10.79 10.49 -16.57
CA SER A 36 11.09 11.86 -16.15
C SER A 36 12.44 11.96 -15.43
N THR A 37 12.87 10.86 -14.79
CA THR A 37 14.22 10.64 -14.27
C THR A 37 15.10 9.97 -15.34
N PRO A 38 16.33 10.45 -15.62
CA PRO A 38 17.21 9.83 -16.62
C PRO A 38 17.49 8.35 -16.32
N GLU A 39 17.39 7.49 -17.35
CA GLU A 39 17.56 6.03 -17.23
C GLU A 39 18.89 5.61 -16.61
N GLU A 40 19.99 6.31 -16.96
CA GLU A 40 21.33 6.06 -16.43
C GLU A 40 21.42 6.16 -14.90
N ASN A 41 20.49 6.89 -14.31
CA ASN A 41 20.38 7.14 -12.88
C ASN A 41 19.07 6.59 -12.31
N THR A 42 18.50 5.52 -12.86
CA THR A 42 17.21 4.99 -12.37
C THR A 42 17.28 3.49 -12.09
N ALA A 43 16.63 3.06 -11.02
CA ALA A 43 16.29 1.67 -10.76
C ALA A 43 14.79 1.57 -10.43
N ILE A 44 14.06 0.72 -11.14
CA ILE A 44 12.60 0.56 -11.06
C ILE A 44 12.27 -0.77 -10.40
N SER A 45 11.35 -0.73 -9.45
CA SER A 45 10.56 -1.88 -9.00
C SER A 45 9.12 -1.67 -9.44
N ALA A 46 8.62 -2.55 -10.31
CA ALA A 46 7.27 -2.47 -10.85
C ALA A 46 6.34 -3.41 -10.07
N VAL A 47 5.18 -2.92 -9.67
CA VAL A 47 4.08 -3.69 -9.10
C VAL A 47 2.91 -3.59 -10.05
N THR A 48 2.41 -4.72 -10.53
CA THR A 48 1.23 -4.75 -11.41
C THR A 48 0.18 -5.74 -10.95
N TYR A 49 -1.08 -5.36 -11.12
CA TYR A 49 -2.27 -6.18 -10.86
C TYR A 49 -2.93 -6.67 -12.15
N THR A 50 -2.49 -6.17 -13.31
CA THR A 50 -3.17 -6.39 -14.59
C THR A 50 -2.31 -7.20 -15.54
N GLN A 51 -1.30 -6.55 -16.12
CA GLN A 51 -0.49 -7.14 -17.17
C GLN A 51 0.54 -8.11 -16.59
N PRO A 52 0.71 -9.31 -17.17
CA PRO A 52 1.80 -10.20 -16.81
C PRO A 52 3.15 -9.58 -17.22
N PRO A 53 4.27 -10.04 -16.61
CA PRO A 53 5.60 -9.52 -16.87
C PRO A 53 5.98 -9.45 -18.35
N ASP A 54 5.73 -10.49 -19.14
CA ASP A 54 6.11 -10.56 -20.55
C ASP A 54 5.46 -9.46 -21.39
N GLN A 55 4.16 -9.21 -21.21
CA GLN A 55 3.48 -8.12 -21.90
C GLN A 55 3.96 -6.75 -21.41
N TRP A 56 4.16 -6.58 -20.10
CA TRP A 56 4.60 -5.31 -19.55
C TRP A 56 6.00 -4.92 -20.05
N PHE A 57 6.93 -5.89 -20.15
CA PHE A 57 8.27 -5.65 -20.70
C PHE A 57 8.26 -5.29 -22.18
N VAL A 58 7.36 -5.90 -22.97
CA VAL A 58 7.15 -5.51 -24.38
C VAL A 58 6.65 -4.07 -24.49
N ASP A 59 5.68 -3.68 -23.67
CA ASP A 59 5.12 -2.33 -23.68
C ASP A 59 6.16 -1.30 -23.20
N TRP A 60 6.96 -1.65 -22.19
CA TRP A 60 8.09 -0.85 -21.71
C TRP A 60 9.15 -0.65 -22.79
N GLU A 61 9.60 -1.71 -23.47
CA GLU A 61 10.59 -1.61 -24.54
C GLU A 61 10.08 -0.74 -25.71
N GLN A 62 8.81 -0.88 -26.09
CA GLN A 62 8.22 -0.08 -27.16
C GLN A 62 8.10 1.41 -26.80
N THR A 63 7.83 1.71 -25.53
CA THR A 63 7.60 3.08 -25.06
C THR A 63 8.91 3.80 -24.71
N VAL A 64 9.79 3.12 -23.97
CA VAL A 64 11.01 3.70 -23.39
C VAL A 64 12.25 3.39 -24.22
N GLY A 65 12.26 2.27 -24.95
CA GLY A 65 13.37 1.89 -25.83
C GLY A 65 14.53 1.15 -25.15
N SER A 66 14.40 0.81 -23.85
CA SER A 66 15.44 0.12 -23.07
C SER A 66 14.81 -0.63 -21.89
N LEU A 67 15.22 -1.88 -21.64
CA LEU A 67 14.76 -2.68 -20.48
C LEU A 67 15.58 -2.42 -19.20
N SER A 68 16.69 -1.69 -19.30
CA SER A 68 17.74 -1.63 -18.27
C SER A 68 17.39 -1.02 -16.90
N PRO A 69 16.37 -0.16 -16.72
CA PRO A 69 16.13 0.39 -15.39
C PRO A 69 15.33 -0.57 -14.49
N VAL A 70 14.69 -1.62 -15.01
CA VAL A 70 13.81 -2.49 -14.20
C VAL A 70 14.61 -3.57 -13.51
N THR A 71 14.48 -3.65 -12.19
CA THR A 71 15.29 -4.56 -11.34
C THR A 71 14.44 -5.56 -10.55
N GLN A 72 13.17 -5.24 -10.33
CA GLN A 72 12.19 -6.13 -9.71
C GLN A 72 10.83 -5.94 -10.37
N PHE A 73 10.08 -7.03 -10.45
CA PHE A 73 8.71 -7.04 -10.92
C PHE A 73 7.85 -7.88 -9.97
N ILE A 74 6.81 -7.29 -9.41
CA ILE A 74 5.82 -7.94 -8.53
C ILE A 74 4.51 -8.03 -9.30
N TYR A 75 4.04 -9.25 -9.57
CA TYR A 75 2.77 -9.50 -10.24
C TYR A 75 1.72 -9.99 -9.25
N ALA A 76 0.82 -9.10 -8.88
CA ALA A 76 -0.27 -9.32 -7.94
C ALA A 76 -1.54 -9.79 -8.68
N ASN A 77 -1.56 -11.03 -9.16
CA ASN A 77 -2.75 -11.61 -9.81
C ASN A 77 -3.14 -12.99 -9.23
N GLY A 78 -2.34 -13.59 -8.31
CA GLY A 78 -2.67 -14.82 -7.57
C GLY A 78 -2.90 -16.10 -8.39
N MET A 79 -3.19 -16.00 -9.69
CA MET A 79 -3.53 -17.09 -10.60
C MET A 79 -2.38 -17.48 -11.52
N ALA A 80 -1.28 -16.73 -11.51
CA ALA A 80 -0.18 -16.92 -12.45
C ALA A 80 0.94 -17.78 -11.83
N GLN A 81 1.42 -18.76 -12.59
CA GLN A 81 2.56 -19.58 -12.20
C GLN A 81 3.82 -19.06 -12.89
N SER A 82 4.92 -18.93 -12.13
CA SER A 82 6.22 -18.43 -12.61
C SER A 82 6.79 -19.17 -13.82
N GLU A 83 6.35 -20.41 -14.07
CA GLU A 83 6.80 -21.26 -15.19
C GLU A 83 6.17 -20.88 -16.54
N THR A 84 5.31 -19.85 -16.60
CA THR A 84 4.51 -19.51 -17.80
C THR A 84 5.03 -18.29 -18.58
N TYR A 85 6.07 -17.59 -18.08
CA TYR A 85 6.55 -16.36 -18.72
C TYR A 85 7.59 -16.63 -19.82
N ASN A 86 7.48 -15.91 -20.94
CA ASN A 86 8.31 -16.07 -22.14
C ASN A 86 9.78 -15.62 -21.95
N GLU A 87 10.64 -16.01 -22.91
CA GLU A 87 12.09 -15.69 -23.06
C GLU A 87 12.45 -14.18 -23.16
N GLN A 88 11.48 -13.27 -23.03
CA GLN A 88 11.64 -11.81 -23.24
C GLN A 88 11.84 -10.99 -21.96
N ILE A 89 11.88 -11.65 -20.81
CA ILE A 89 12.23 -11.03 -19.52
C ILE A 89 13.76 -11.08 -19.36
N PRO A 90 14.43 -9.97 -19.01
CA PRO A 90 15.85 -10.01 -18.72
C PRO A 90 16.18 -10.92 -17.51
N ASP A 91 17.25 -11.72 -17.63
CA ASP A 91 17.65 -12.72 -16.63
C ASP A 91 17.96 -12.12 -15.23
N ASP A 92 18.26 -10.82 -15.17
CA ASP A 92 18.62 -10.09 -13.95
C ASP A 92 17.43 -9.45 -13.22
N VAL A 93 16.21 -9.58 -13.76
CA VAL A 93 14.99 -9.09 -13.10
C VAL A 93 14.49 -10.13 -12.10
N ASN A 94 14.31 -9.70 -10.84
CA ASN A 94 13.64 -10.51 -9.84
C ASN A 94 12.10 -10.47 -10.03
N ILE A 95 11.50 -11.60 -10.43
CA ILE A 95 10.04 -11.74 -10.57
C ILE A 95 9.44 -12.33 -9.29
N VAL A 96 8.44 -11.65 -8.73
CA VAL A 96 7.69 -12.08 -7.54
C VAL A 96 6.22 -12.19 -7.91
N ILE A 97 5.59 -13.31 -7.57
CA ILE A 97 4.15 -13.49 -7.70
C ILE A 97 3.52 -13.27 -6.34
N ALA A 98 2.48 -12.43 -6.30
CA ALA A 98 1.76 -12.10 -5.09
C ALA A 98 0.25 -12.37 -5.26
N ASP A 99 -0.40 -12.73 -4.16
CA ASP A 99 -1.85 -12.71 -4.01
C ASP A 99 -2.33 -11.25 -3.93
N PRO A 100 -3.19 -10.78 -4.86
CA PRO A 100 -3.71 -9.41 -4.83
C PRO A 100 -4.56 -9.09 -3.60
N THR A 101 -5.06 -10.12 -2.90
CA THR A 101 -5.86 -9.96 -1.67
C THR A 101 -5.01 -9.88 -0.42
N ASP A 102 -3.70 -10.15 -0.51
CA ASP A 102 -2.74 -10.07 0.60
C ASP A 102 -1.69 -8.97 0.33
N PRO A 103 -1.92 -7.75 0.84
CA PRO A 103 -0.98 -6.65 0.63
C PRO A 103 0.44 -6.92 1.14
N MET A 104 0.63 -7.83 2.10
CA MET A 104 1.94 -8.13 2.65
C MET A 104 2.82 -8.91 1.67
N GLU A 105 2.22 -9.72 0.80
CA GLU A 105 2.93 -10.37 -0.31
C GLU A 105 3.52 -9.38 -1.32
N ILE A 106 3.07 -8.11 -1.29
CA ILE A 106 3.61 -7.02 -2.10
C ILE A 106 4.58 -6.16 -1.28
N ILE A 107 4.19 -5.76 -0.06
CA ILE A 107 4.98 -4.85 0.78
C ILE A 107 6.32 -5.46 1.17
N VAL A 108 6.35 -6.73 1.57
CA VAL A 108 7.57 -7.35 2.10
C VAL A 108 8.63 -7.49 1.01
N PRO A 109 8.33 -8.07 -0.18
CA PRO A 109 9.31 -8.12 -1.27
C PRO A 109 9.76 -6.74 -1.75
N LEU A 110 8.83 -5.78 -1.82
CA LEU A 110 9.16 -4.43 -2.23
C LEU A 110 10.07 -3.74 -1.21
N SER A 111 9.73 -3.81 0.09
CA SER A 111 10.54 -3.21 1.17
C SER A 111 11.94 -3.81 1.24
N ASN A 112 12.05 -5.12 1.04
CA ASN A 112 13.35 -5.78 1.00
C ASN A 112 14.17 -5.31 -0.20
N HIS A 113 13.54 -5.16 -1.36
CA HIS A 113 14.19 -4.61 -2.55
C HIS A 113 14.62 -3.16 -2.37
N LEU A 114 13.77 -2.31 -1.77
CA LEU A 114 14.10 -0.93 -1.43
C LEU A 114 15.37 -0.82 -0.57
N LYS A 115 15.59 -1.77 0.36
CA LYS A 115 16.80 -1.80 1.21
C LYS A 115 18.07 -2.17 0.43
N THR A 116 17.94 -2.84 -0.71
CA THR A 116 19.10 -3.20 -1.55
C THR A 116 19.60 -2.03 -2.39
N TRP A 117 18.75 -1.03 -2.61
CA TRP A 117 19.16 0.21 -3.27
C TRP A 117 20.01 1.03 -2.30
N THR A 118 21.33 0.96 -2.51
CA THR A 118 22.33 1.78 -1.82
C THR A 118 22.44 3.15 -2.48
N GLU A 119 23.15 4.10 -1.84
CA GLU A 119 23.53 5.42 -2.37
C GLU A 119 24.43 5.38 -3.63
N ASP A 120 24.26 4.39 -4.51
CA ASP A 120 24.73 4.50 -5.88
C ASP A 120 23.96 5.66 -6.54
N ASP A 121 24.53 6.30 -7.57
CA ASP A 121 23.98 7.48 -8.27
C ASP A 121 22.60 7.26 -8.96
N LYS A 122 21.87 6.20 -8.61
CA LYS A 122 20.56 5.84 -9.12
C LYS A 122 19.45 6.26 -8.15
N GLN A 123 18.48 7.01 -8.67
CA GLN A 123 17.20 7.29 -8.03
C GLN A 123 16.33 6.01 -8.07
N PRO A 124 15.92 5.49 -6.91
CA PRO A 124 15.00 4.39 -6.88
C PRO A 124 13.57 4.83 -7.16
N ILE A 125 12.86 4.07 -8.00
CA ILE A 125 11.49 4.33 -8.46
C ILE A 125 10.62 3.10 -8.18
N VAL A 126 9.46 3.31 -7.59
CA VAL A 126 8.41 2.30 -7.46
C VAL A 126 7.26 2.67 -8.39
N SER A 127 6.86 1.77 -9.29
CA SER A 127 5.66 1.95 -10.11
C SER A 127 4.57 1.00 -9.66
N VAL A 128 3.35 1.47 -9.44
CA VAL A 128 2.19 0.66 -9.05
C VAL A 128 1.08 0.83 -10.09
N GLN A 129 0.77 -0.25 -10.82
CA GLN A 129 -0.26 -0.31 -11.87
C GLN A 129 -1.24 -1.47 -11.61
N THR A 130 -2.42 -1.25 -11.06
CA THR A 130 -3.08 0.02 -10.79
C THR A 130 -3.84 -0.09 -9.49
N LEU A 131 -4.00 1.03 -8.78
CA LEU A 131 -4.85 1.11 -7.61
C LEU A 131 -6.30 0.79 -7.93
N THR A 132 -6.74 0.99 -9.18
CA THR A 132 -8.09 0.63 -9.61
C THR A 132 -8.38 -0.83 -9.39
N VAL A 133 -7.46 -1.71 -9.78
CA VAL A 133 -7.65 -3.16 -9.66
C VAL A 133 -7.41 -3.62 -8.22
N LEU A 134 -6.49 -3.00 -7.48
CA LEU A 134 -6.33 -3.27 -6.05
C LEU A 134 -7.65 -3.05 -5.28
N LEU A 135 -8.36 -1.95 -5.56
CA LEU A 135 -9.65 -1.63 -4.94
C LEU A 135 -10.78 -2.61 -5.32
N GLU A 136 -10.61 -3.42 -6.36
CA GLU A 136 -11.54 -4.51 -6.71
C GLU A 136 -11.30 -5.77 -5.85
N TYR A 137 -10.07 -6.01 -5.42
CA TYR A 137 -9.69 -7.17 -4.60
C TYR A 137 -9.78 -6.89 -3.09
N VAL A 138 -9.44 -5.67 -2.68
CA VAL A 138 -9.24 -5.27 -1.29
C VAL A 138 -10.15 -4.10 -0.97
N ASP A 139 -10.86 -4.15 0.16
CA ASP A 139 -11.75 -3.08 0.59
C ASP A 139 -11.00 -1.74 0.74
N PHE A 140 -11.73 -0.63 0.65
CA PHE A 140 -11.13 0.71 0.65
C PHE A 140 -10.34 1.01 1.93
N ASP A 141 -10.84 0.63 3.11
CA ASP A 141 -10.17 0.93 4.38
C ASP A 141 -8.84 0.17 4.50
N THR A 142 -8.83 -1.09 4.05
CA THR A 142 -7.62 -1.91 3.98
C THR A 142 -6.65 -1.38 2.93
N THR A 143 -7.14 -1.00 1.75
CA THR A 143 -6.31 -0.38 0.69
C THR A 143 -5.69 0.93 1.15
N PHE A 144 -6.48 1.80 1.81
CA PHE A 144 -5.99 3.07 2.33
C PHE A 144 -4.89 2.88 3.37
N ARG A 145 -5.05 1.92 4.30
CA ARG A 145 -4.03 1.54 5.28
C ARG A 145 -2.76 1.02 4.60
N TYR A 146 -2.91 0.13 3.62
CA TYR A 146 -1.80 -0.38 2.82
C TYR A 146 -1.02 0.75 2.16
N LEU A 147 -1.71 1.64 1.44
CA LEU A 147 -1.10 2.75 0.73
C LEU A 147 -0.43 3.72 1.68
N HIS A 148 -1.06 4.04 2.81
CA HIS A 148 -0.47 4.91 3.82
C HIS A 148 0.89 4.41 4.28
N ILE A 149 1.03 3.09 4.50
CA ILE A 149 2.31 2.56 4.96
C ILE A 149 3.32 2.44 3.82
N LEU A 150 2.86 2.03 2.63
CA LEU A 150 3.73 1.93 1.47
C LEU A 150 4.34 3.30 1.09
N THR A 151 3.54 4.37 1.09
CA THR A 151 4.03 5.71 0.76
C THR A 151 5.10 6.19 1.76
N HIS A 152 4.92 5.88 3.05
CA HIS A 152 5.93 6.15 4.07
C HIS A 152 7.23 5.35 3.87
N ARG A 153 7.14 4.10 3.43
CA ARG A 153 8.34 3.26 3.15
C ARG A 153 9.13 3.77 1.96
N ILE A 154 8.43 4.13 0.89
CA ILE A 154 9.03 4.72 -0.31
C ILE A 154 9.79 5.99 0.08
N GLN A 155 9.14 6.88 0.84
CA GLN A 155 9.76 8.09 1.34
C GLN A 155 10.98 7.79 2.23
N ALA A 156 10.88 6.85 3.17
CA ALA A 156 11.97 6.48 4.07
C ALA A 156 13.17 5.87 3.32
N ALA A 157 12.94 5.22 2.18
CA ALA A 157 13.98 4.68 1.32
C ALA A 157 14.56 5.73 0.34
N GLY A 158 14.09 6.98 0.36
CA GLY A 158 14.48 8.01 -0.61
C GLY A 158 14.03 7.69 -2.05
N ALA A 159 13.07 6.78 -2.21
CA ALA A 159 12.52 6.39 -3.50
C ALA A 159 11.39 7.35 -3.93
N VAL A 160 11.03 7.31 -5.21
CA VAL A 160 9.84 7.98 -5.76
C VAL A 160 8.81 6.95 -6.19
N GLY A 161 7.62 7.00 -5.61
CA GLY A 161 6.49 6.14 -5.94
C GLY A 161 5.53 6.78 -6.93
N TYR A 162 5.18 6.08 -8.00
CA TYR A 162 4.15 6.47 -8.96
C TYR A 162 3.00 5.47 -8.92
N PHE A 163 1.81 5.95 -8.59
CA PHE A 163 0.63 5.12 -8.36
C PHE A 163 -0.46 5.46 -9.36
N GLN A 164 -0.74 4.56 -10.30
CA GLN A 164 -1.78 4.77 -11.29
C GLN A 164 -3.17 4.49 -10.71
N ILE A 165 -4.14 5.35 -10.99
CA ILE A 165 -5.56 5.10 -10.76
C ILE A 165 -6.39 5.71 -11.89
N ASP A 166 -7.48 5.03 -12.26
CA ASP A 166 -8.44 5.53 -13.24
C ASP A 166 -9.50 6.40 -12.55
N PRO A 167 -9.53 7.72 -12.79
CA PRO A 167 -10.48 8.60 -12.13
C PRO A 167 -11.93 8.41 -12.58
N ASP A 168 -12.17 7.77 -13.73
CA ASP A 168 -13.53 7.60 -14.28
C ASP A 168 -14.23 6.34 -13.76
N ILE A 169 -13.45 5.40 -13.19
CA ILE A 169 -13.96 4.16 -12.59
C ILE A 169 -14.41 4.38 -11.14
N HIS A 170 -13.76 5.30 -10.42
CA HIS A 170 -14.04 5.56 -9.01
C HIS A 170 -14.88 6.82 -8.81
N ASP A 171 -15.63 6.87 -7.72
CA ASP A 171 -16.35 8.08 -7.37
C ASP A 171 -15.37 9.19 -6.91
N PRO A 172 -15.77 10.48 -7.00
CA PRO A 172 -14.91 11.58 -6.60
C PRO A 172 -14.49 11.58 -5.12
N GLU A 173 -15.26 10.98 -4.21
CA GLU A 173 -14.92 10.92 -2.79
C GLU A 173 -13.75 9.97 -2.55
N THR A 174 -13.79 8.79 -3.19
CA THR A 174 -12.69 7.82 -3.20
C THR A 174 -11.39 8.47 -3.71
N ILE A 175 -11.43 9.13 -4.87
CA ILE A 175 -10.25 9.80 -5.45
C ILE A 175 -9.75 10.91 -4.53
N ASN A 176 -10.63 11.77 -4.01
CA ASN A 176 -10.23 12.88 -3.14
C ASN A 176 -9.61 12.42 -1.82
N THR A 177 -10.10 11.29 -1.30
CA THR A 177 -9.54 10.68 -0.09
C THR A 177 -8.16 10.10 -0.36
N LEU A 178 -7.98 9.35 -1.45
CA LEU A 178 -6.66 8.83 -1.85
C LEU A 178 -5.65 9.94 -2.09
N LYS A 179 -6.05 11.05 -2.74
CA LYS A 179 -5.20 12.25 -2.96
C LYS A 179 -4.59 12.81 -1.66
N THR A 180 -5.04 12.41 -0.47
CA THR A 180 -4.44 12.84 0.80
C THR A 180 -3.16 12.08 1.18
N LEU A 181 -2.91 10.91 0.58
CA LEU A 181 -1.74 10.08 0.84
C LEU A 181 -0.51 10.42 -0.02
N PHE A 182 -0.65 11.33 -0.98
CA PHE A 182 0.35 11.63 -2.01
C PHE A 182 0.76 13.10 -1.98
N ASP A 183 2.04 13.35 -2.29
CA ASP A 183 2.62 14.69 -2.29
C ASP A 183 2.17 15.50 -3.51
N THR A 184 2.05 14.81 -4.64
CA THR A 184 1.72 15.38 -5.95
C THR A 184 0.71 14.51 -6.67
N VAL A 185 -0.22 15.16 -7.36
CA VAL A 185 -1.17 14.52 -8.27
C VAL A 185 -0.82 14.94 -9.69
N VAL A 186 -0.63 13.97 -10.57
CA VAL A 186 -0.52 14.17 -12.02
C VAL A 186 -1.82 13.68 -12.65
N GLU A 187 -2.48 14.52 -13.44
CA GLU A 187 -3.68 14.14 -14.20
C GLU A 187 -3.34 14.08 -15.68
N ILE A 188 -3.63 12.93 -16.30
CA ILE A 188 -3.38 12.63 -17.71
C ILE A 188 -4.73 12.59 -18.44
N SER A 189 -4.84 13.38 -19.50
CA SER A 189 -6.04 13.41 -20.36
C SER A 189 -6.33 12.06 -21.01
N GLU A 190 -7.57 11.82 -21.44
CA GLU A 190 -7.97 10.61 -22.19
C GLU A 190 -7.05 10.24 -23.36
N SER A 191 -6.51 11.22 -24.07
CA SER A 191 -5.62 11.02 -25.22
C SER A 191 -4.15 10.80 -24.85
N GLY A 192 -3.80 10.82 -23.57
CA GLY A 192 -2.41 10.79 -23.09
C GLY A 192 -1.58 12.04 -23.39
N ALA A 193 -2.12 13.02 -24.14
CA ALA A 193 -1.35 14.14 -24.68
C ALA A 193 -1.20 15.34 -23.72
N GLU A 194 -2.17 15.55 -22.83
CA GLU A 194 -2.19 16.67 -21.89
C GLU A 194 -2.03 16.18 -20.46
N TRP A 195 -1.05 16.75 -19.77
CA TRP A 195 -0.69 16.40 -18.40
C TRP A 195 -0.85 17.66 -17.57
N THR A 196 -1.38 17.54 -16.36
CA THR A 196 -1.45 18.64 -15.38
C THR A 196 -0.95 18.15 -14.03
N THR A 197 -0.40 19.06 -13.21
CA THR A 197 0.18 18.72 -11.92
C THR A 197 -0.41 19.60 -10.83
N THR A 198 -0.80 18.98 -9.71
CA THR A 198 -1.27 19.64 -8.49
C THR A 198 -0.46 19.14 -7.30
N SER A 199 0.22 20.03 -6.57
CA SER A 199 0.97 19.66 -5.36
C SER A 199 0.17 19.89 -4.09
N ALA A 200 0.44 19.11 -3.05
CA ALA A 200 -0.20 19.25 -1.74
C ALA A 200 -0.03 20.67 -1.15
N SER A 201 1.10 21.33 -1.40
CA SER A 201 1.37 22.71 -0.94
C SER A 201 0.46 23.75 -1.57
N SER A 202 0.05 23.58 -2.84
CA SER A 202 -0.90 24.48 -3.51
C SER A 202 -2.35 24.32 -3.06
N ARG A 203 -2.68 23.23 -2.35
CA ARG A 203 -4.06 22.95 -1.89
C ARG A 203 -4.54 23.90 -0.79
N SER A 204 -3.65 24.74 -0.25
CA SER A 204 -3.98 25.77 0.76
C SER A 204 -4.20 27.18 0.19
N GLU A 205 -3.99 27.44 -1.10
CA GLU A 205 -3.99 28.83 -1.65
C GLU A 205 -5.17 29.20 -2.56
N THR A 206 -6.19 28.34 -2.73
CA THR A 206 -7.37 28.71 -3.53
C THR A 206 -8.41 29.47 -2.70
N THR A 207 -8.05 30.66 -2.22
CA THR A 207 -9.03 31.73 -1.96
C THR A 207 -8.52 33.06 -2.47
N THR A 208 -9.29 33.61 -3.42
CA THR A 208 -9.44 35.04 -3.75
C THR A 208 -8.66 35.56 -4.95
N THR A 209 -9.41 35.92 -6.00
CA THR A 209 -9.29 37.19 -6.73
C THR A 209 -10.64 37.56 -7.38
N ASP A 210 -11.23 38.68 -6.92
CA ASP A 210 -12.11 39.70 -7.58
C ASP A 210 -13.26 39.25 -8.53
N GLN A 211 -14.54 39.68 -8.52
CA GLN A 211 -15.42 40.72 -7.92
C GLN A 211 -16.90 40.36 -8.31
N PRO A 212 -17.98 41.14 -8.07
CA PRO A 212 -18.39 42.01 -6.96
C PRO A 212 -19.70 41.53 -6.27
N VAL A 213 -20.07 42.26 -5.22
CA VAL A 213 -21.20 42.13 -4.27
C VAL A 213 -22.59 41.96 -4.92
N GLU A 214 -23.35 40.95 -4.48
CA GLU A 214 -24.79 41.06 -4.11
C GLU A 214 -25.24 39.89 -3.22
N ASN A 215 -26.24 40.16 -2.38
CA ASN A 215 -26.50 39.58 -1.05
C ASN A 215 -27.03 38.13 -0.96
N ASP A 216 -26.76 37.57 0.23
CA ASP A 216 -27.53 36.59 1.03
C ASP A 216 -27.73 35.17 0.48
N THR A 217 -27.03 34.19 1.07
CA THR A 217 -27.60 33.19 2.01
C THR A 217 -26.48 32.30 2.55
N GLU A 218 -26.41 32.17 3.87
CA GLU A 218 -25.45 31.33 4.60
C GLU A 218 -25.50 29.86 4.17
N ALA A 219 -24.35 29.34 3.74
CA ALA A 219 -23.99 27.94 3.88
C ALA A 219 -22.52 27.87 4.30
N LYS A 220 -22.27 27.60 5.59
CA LYS A 220 -20.92 27.36 6.11
C LYS A 220 -20.36 26.08 5.48
N SER A 221 -19.28 26.20 4.70
CA SER A 221 -18.53 25.06 4.19
C SER A 221 -17.70 24.46 5.32
N SER A 222 -17.92 23.17 5.56
CA SER A 222 -17.30 22.37 6.60
C SER A 222 -16.01 21.73 6.08
N SER A 223 -14.91 22.49 6.04
CA SER A 223 -13.56 21.92 5.86
C SER A 223 -13.08 21.16 7.11
N ASP A 224 -13.63 21.50 8.29
CA ASP A 224 -13.34 20.81 9.56
C ASP A 224 -13.92 19.39 9.62
N GLY A 225 -14.97 19.10 8.85
CA GLY A 225 -15.64 17.79 8.85
C GLY A 225 -14.76 16.69 8.29
N LEU A 226 -14.15 16.93 7.11
CA LEU A 226 -13.30 15.95 6.42
C LEU A 226 -12.03 15.64 7.21
N GLN A 227 -11.36 16.66 7.77
CA GLN A 227 -10.21 16.43 8.64
C GLN A 227 -10.59 15.73 9.94
N SER A 228 -11.78 15.99 10.49
CA SER A 228 -12.27 15.24 11.65
C SER A 228 -12.59 13.79 11.31
N SER A 229 -13.16 13.49 10.14
CA SER A 229 -13.48 12.13 9.70
C SER A 229 -12.20 11.33 9.43
N ILE A 230 -11.23 11.94 8.74
CA ILE A 230 -9.91 11.33 8.50
C ILE A 230 -9.17 11.15 9.82
N ARG A 231 -9.15 12.15 10.71
CA ARG A 231 -8.55 12.02 12.04
C ARG A 231 -9.30 11.00 12.90
N THR A 232 -10.61 10.83 12.74
CA THR A 232 -11.41 9.84 13.47
C THR A 232 -11.11 8.42 12.96
N MET A 233 -10.99 8.24 11.64
CA MET A 233 -10.55 6.99 11.03
C MET A 233 -9.12 6.63 11.47
N LEU A 234 -8.18 7.59 11.42
CA LEU A 234 -6.81 7.39 11.87
C LEU A 234 -6.70 7.19 13.39
N SER A 235 -7.41 7.96 14.21
CA SER A 235 -7.37 7.82 15.69
C SER A 235 -8.10 6.58 16.22
N GLY A 236 -9.13 6.10 15.51
CA GLY A 236 -9.77 4.82 15.77
C GLY A 236 -8.84 3.62 15.54
N LEU A 237 -7.87 3.77 14.63
CA LEU A 237 -6.82 2.77 14.38
C LEU A 237 -5.72 2.80 15.45
N PHE A 238 -5.32 3.97 15.97
CA PHE A 238 -4.29 4.10 17.01
C PHE A 238 -4.80 3.96 18.46
N SER A 239 -6.11 3.91 18.72
CA SER A 239 -6.67 3.83 20.08
C SER A 239 -6.84 2.41 20.65
N ARG A 240 -6.27 1.39 20.02
CA ARG A 240 -6.36 0.00 20.51
C ARG A 240 -5.09 -0.45 21.22
N ASN A 241 -4.87 0.14 22.40
CA ASN A 241 -4.27 -0.39 23.62
C ASN A 241 -3.41 0.66 24.33
N LYS A 242 -4.04 1.39 25.25
CA LYS A 242 -3.31 2.02 26.36
C LYS A 242 -4.18 2.11 27.62
N ASP A 243 -4.75 0.97 28.00
CA ASP A 243 -5.33 0.79 29.34
C ASP A 243 -4.47 -0.23 30.10
N ASP A 244 -3.38 0.27 30.68
CA ASP A 244 -2.95 -0.01 32.06
C ASP A 244 -1.55 0.57 32.27
N ILE A 245 -1.50 1.77 32.88
CA ILE A 245 -0.61 2.19 33.98
C ILE A 245 -0.97 3.65 34.26
N ALA A 246 -1.65 3.86 35.38
CA ALA A 246 -1.88 5.16 35.96
C ALA A 246 -0.60 5.65 36.66
N VAL A 247 -0.10 6.83 36.28
CA VAL A 247 0.62 7.74 37.19
C VAL A 247 0.29 9.18 36.78
N GLU A 248 -0.40 9.87 37.68
CA GLU A 248 -0.57 11.32 37.70
C GLU A 248 0.78 12.02 37.96
N GLN A 249 1.08 13.12 37.25
CA GLN A 249 1.38 14.41 37.87
C GLN A 249 1.61 15.53 36.84
N GLU A 250 0.89 16.63 37.04
CA GLU A 250 1.12 17.96 36.47
C GLU A 250 2.39 18.62 37.04
N ALA A 251 3.11 19.40 36.22
CA ALA A 251 3.57 20.75 36.57
C ALA A 251 4.24 21.47 35.37
N GLU A 252 3.85 22.74 35.15
CA GLU A 252 4.40 23.70 34.20
C GLU A 252 5.80 24.21 34.57
N LEU A 253 6.61 24.62 33.56
CA LEU A 253 7.20 25.98 33.35
C LEU A 253 8.46 25.96 32.43
N LYS A 254 8.64 27.06 31.67
CA LYS A 254 9.56 27.28 30.53
C LYS A 254 11.03 27.64 30.92
N PRO A 255 11.90 28.19 30.02
CA PRO A 255 13.06 27.53 29.39
C PRO A 255 14.45 28.14 29.74
N ASN A 256 15.58 27.45 29.50
CA ASN A 256 16.84 28.09 29.05
C ASN A 256 17.97 27.10 28.68
N VAL A 257 18.46 27.24 27.43
CA VAL A 257 19.86 27.36 26.95
C VAL A 257 20.97 26.40 27.43
N SER A 258 21.48 25.67 26.42
CA SER A 258 22.86 25.20 26.12
C SER A 258 23.65 24.38 27.14
N ASP A 259 24.00 23.15 26.78
CA ASP A 259 25.39 22.83 26.43
C ASP A 259 25.52 21.55 25.59
N GLU A 260 26.56 21.53 24.76
CA GLU A 260 26.89 20.59 23.70
C GLU A 260 27.70 19.40 24.26
N THR A 261 27.25 18.15 24.11
CA THR A 261 28.18 16.99 24.05
C THR A 261 27.59 15.77 23.32
N THR A 262 28.43 15.25 22.43
CA THR A 262 28.31 14.21 21.40
C THR A 262 28.10 12.76 21.88
N LYS A 263 27.47 11.93 21.00
CA LYS A 263 27.31 10.44 20.96
C LYS A 263 26.22 9.86 21.87
N THR A 264 25.25 9.08 21.39
CA THR A 264 25.35 7.92 20.47
C THR A 264 24.01 7.71 19.74
N GLU A 265 24.07 7.58 18.40
CA GLU A 265 23.00 7.03 17.56
C GLU A 265 22.50 5.70 18.12
N SER A 266 21.27 5.71 18.61
CA SER A 266 20.48 4.50 18.82
C SER A 266 19.42 4.51 17.72
N GLN A 267 19.81 4.04 16.53
CA GLN A 267 18.83 3.69 15.50
C GLN A 267 18.04 2.50 16.03
N GLU A 268 16.81 2.75 16.47
CA GLU A 268 15.85 1.67 16.70
C GLU A 268 15.61 0.94 15.37
N PRO A 269 15.56 -0.40 15.35
CA PRO A 269 15.37 -1.15 14.12
C PRO A 269 13.93 -0.96 13.63
N VAL A 270 13.77 -0.07 12.66
CA VAL A 270 12.52 0.21 11.90
C VAL A 270 11.97 -1.07 11.20
N GLY A 271 12.72 -2.17 11.20
CA GLY A 271 12.31 -3.47 10.65
C GLY A 271 11.32 -4.25 11.51
N GLU A 272 11.27 -4.04 12.83
CA GLU A 272 10.46 -4.88 13.74
C GLU A 272 9.03 -4.36 13.94
N LEU A 273 8.79 -3.06 13.68
CA LEU A 273 7.47 -2.42 13.79
C LEU A 273 6.48 -2.83 12.68
N VAL A 274 6.96 -3.49 11.63
CA VAL A 274 6.16 -3.83 10.43
C VAL A 274 5.37 -5.11 10.60
N ASP A 275 5.95 -6.10 11.27
CA ASP A 275 5.36 -7.44 11.36
C ASP A 275 4.15 -7.48 12.31
N GLU A 276 4.06 -6.53 13.25
CA GLU A 276 2.94 -6.46 14.21
C GLU A 276 1.84 -5.45 13.85
N GLU A 277 2.14 -4.36 13.12
CA GLU A 277 1.16 -3.31 12.81
C GLU A 277 0.33 -3.56 11.53
N MET A 278 0.75 -4.50 10.68
CA MET A 278 0.17 -4.72 9.35
C MET A 278 -0.77 -5.91 9.23
N LEU A 279 -0.56 -6.97 10.03
CA LEU A 279 -1.37 -8.16 9.93
C LEU A 279 -2.78 -7.82 10.41
N THR A 280 -3.77 -7.92 9.52
CA THR A 280 -5.16 -7.96 9.96
C THR A 280 -5.31 -9.08 10.98
N ASP A 281 -6.29 -8.97 11.89
CA ASP A 281 -6.54 -10.04 12.87
C ASP A 281 -6.71 -11.43 12.18
N GLU A 282 -7.14 -11.44 10.91
CA GLU A 282 -7.34 -12.64 10.09
C GLU A 282 -6.02 -13.14 9.48
N GLU A 283 -5.17 -12.25 8.97
CA GLU A 283 -3.81 -12.58 8.50
C GLU A 283 -2.90 -13.06 9.63
N ARG A 284 -3.02 -12.50 10.85
CA ARG A 284 -2.26 -12.99 12.02
C ARG A 284 -2.67 -14.41 12.38
N ILE A 285 -3.97 -14.73 12.32
CA ILE A 285 -4.45 -16.12 12.52
C ILE A 285 -3.93 -17.03 11.39
N ARG A 286 -3.96 -16.57 10.13
CA ARG A 286 -3.48 -17.33 8.97
C ARG A 286 -1.98 -17.65 9.10
N SER A 287 -1.16 -16.65 9.43
CA SER A 287 0.28 -16.79 9.64
C SER A 287 0.59 -17.81 10.75
N ILE A 288 -0.08 -17.69 11.90
CA ILE A 288 0.04 -18.66 13.00
C ILE A 288 -0.37 -20.07 12.55
N LEU A 289 -1.46 -20.22 11.79
CA LEU A 289 -1.85 -21.54 11.29
C LEU A 289 -0.81 -22.13 10.34
N ILE A 290 -0.22 -21.33 9.45
CA ILE A 290 0.84 -21.76 8.52
C ILE A 290 2.08 -22.20 9.28
N GLU A 291 2.56 -21.39 10.23
CA GLU A 291 3.73 -21.69 11.06
C GLU A 291 3.56 -23.02 11.82
N TYR A 292 2.36 -23.29 12.33
CA TYR A 292 2.03 -24.51 13.06
C TYR A 292 1.59 -25.68 12.16
N GLY A 293 1.89 -25.61 10.85
CA GLY A 293 1.68 -26.72 9.91
C GLY A 293 0.25 -26.88 9.42
N GLY A 294 -0.45 -25.76 9.23
CA GLY A 294 -1.81 -25.66 8.70
C GLY A 294 -2.92 -26.02 9.70
N ARG A 295 -2.60 -26.28 10.98
CA ARG A 295 -3.58 -26.64 12.01
C ARG A 295 -3.15 -26.25 13.41
N MET A 296 -4.07 -25.72 14.20
CA MET A 296 -3.80 -25.33 15.60
C MET A 296 -5.06 -25.42 16.46
N LYS A 297 -4.94 -25.67 17.76
CA LYS A 297 -6.10 -25.58 18.65
C LYS A 297 -6.48 -24.12 18.83
N GLN A 298 -7.78 -23.83 18.86
CA GLN A 298 -8.29 -22.47 19.09
C GLN A 298 -7.77 -21.85 20.41
N VAL A 299 -7.52 -22.68 21.43
CA VAL A 299 -6.94 -22.24 22.71
C VAL A 299 -5.48 -21.79 22.58
N ASP A 300 -4.72 -22.40 21.68
CA ASP A 300 -3.32 -22.07 21.45
C ASP A 300 -3.22 -20.79 20.58
N ILE A 301 -4.14 -20.59 19.62
CA ILE A 301 -4.30 -19.30 18.90
C ILE A 301 -4.58 -18.15 19.89
N THR A 302 -5.39 -18.40 20.91
CA THR A 302 -5.67 -17.41 21.96
C THR A 302 -4.43 -17.06 22.77
N ALA A 303 -3.57 -18.04 23.04
CA ALA A 303 -2.31 -17.83 23.76
C ALA A 303 -1.29 -17.06 22.90
N GLU A 304 -1.18 -17.39 21.61
CA GLU A 304 -0.20 -16.80 20.70
C GLU A 304 -0.54 -15.34 20.31
N THR A 305 -1.84 -15.04 20.18
CA THR A 305 -2.31 -13.69 19.84
C THR A 305 -2.52 -12.78 21.05
N SER A 306 -2.49 -13.34 22.26
CA SER A 306 -2.91 -12.66 23.50
C SER A 306 -4.33 -12.06 23.46
N TRP A 307 -5.19 -12.50 22.53
CA TRP A 307 -6.56 -12.01 22.39
C TRP A 307 -7.54 -12.69 23.37
N SER A 308 -8.69 -12.06 23.61
CA SER A 308 -9.75 -12.71 24.38
C SER A 308 -10.37 -13.89 23.61
N LYS A 309 -10.83 -14.93 24.34
CA LYS A 309 -11.50 -16.10 23.74
C LYS A 309 -12.67 -15.72 22.82
N SER A 310 -13.44 -14.68 23.17
CA SER A 310 -14.59 -14.22 22.38
C SER A 310 -14.16 -13.42 21.14
N THR A 311 -13.02 -12.75 21.18
CA THR A 311 -12.42 -12.11 19.99
C THR A 311 -11.95 -13.17 19.00
N VAL A 312 -11.15 -14.13 19.46
CA VAL A 312 -10.68 -15.26 18.63
C VAL A 312 -11.87 -16.01 18.03
N SER A 313 -12.91 -16.31 18.82
CA SER A 313 -14.10 -17.00 18.33
C SER A 313 -14.83 -16.24 17.23
N ARG A 314 -14.94 -14.91 17.31
CA ARG A 314 -15.60 -14.08 16.30
C ARG A 314 -14.80 -14.03 15.00
N LYS A 315 -13.47 -13.88 15.09
CA LYS A 315 -12.58 -13.86 13.93
C LYS A 315 -12.56 -15.19 13.20
N LEU A 316 -12.46 -16.30 13.94
CA LEU A 316 -12.56 -17.63 13.34
C LEU A 316 -13.93 -17.87 12.68
N SER A 317 -15.03 -17.33 13.23
CA SER A 317 -16.33 -17.40 12.54
C SER A 317 -16.32 -16.65 11.21
N LYS A 318 -15.74 -15.45 11.15
CA LYS A 318 -15.62 -14.69 9.89
C LYS A 318 -14.73 -15.41 8.86
N MET A 319 -13.60 -15.97 9.29
CA MET A 319 -12.73 -16.75 8.40
C MET A 319 -13.38 -18.05 7.91
N GLU A 320 -14.27 -18.67 8.70
CA GLU A 320 -15.08 -19.81 8.24
C GLU A 320 -16.15 -19.39 7.23
N GLU A 321 -16.80 -18.24 7.43
CA GLU A 321 -17.77 -17.68 6.46
C GLU A 321 -17.10 -17.40 5.11
N ASN A 322 -15.84 -16.96 5.14
CA ASN A 322 -15.01 -16.73 3.95
C ASN A 322 -14.39 -18.01 3.37
N ASN A 323 -14.66 -19.18 3.95
CA ASN A 323 -14.11 -20.48 3.52
C ASN A 323 -12.56 -20.56 3.57
N GLU A 324 -11.91 -19.77 4.42
CA GLU A 324 -10.45 -19.75 4.59
C GLU A 324 -9.97 -20.82 5.59
N ILE A 325 -10.82 -21.15 6.56
CA ILE A 325 -10.52 -22.13 7.62
C ILE A 325 -11.71 -23.05 7.89
N LYS A 326 -11.48 -24.11 8.63
CA LYS A 326 -12.50 -25.04 9.12
C LYS A 326 -12.25 -25.42 10.58
N ARG A 327 -13.28 -25.37 11.42
CA ARG A 327 -13.22 -25.88 12.79
C ARG A 327 -13.79 -27.28 12.91
N VAL A 328 -13.05 -28.16 13.56
CA VAL A 328 -13.52 -29.49 13.96
C VAL A 328 -13.47 -29.60 15.48
N GLN A 329 -14.57 -30.03 16.08
CA GLN A 329 -14.61 -30.29 17.51
C GLN A 329 -13.81 -31.57 17.82
N VAL A 330 -12.77 -31.43 18.63
CA VAL A 330 -11.91 -32.55 19.07
C VAL A 330 -11.87 -32.55 20.59
N GLY A 331 -12.63 -33.47 21.20
CA GLY A 331 -12.74 -33.58 22.66
C GLY A 331 -13.43 -32.37 23.29
N ARG A 332 -12.71 -31.65 24.16
CA ARG A 332 -13.23 -30.48 24.91
C ARG A 332 -12.88 -29.12 24.26
N GLY A 333 -12.40 -29.11 23.03
CA GLY A 333 -12.02 -27.89 22.32
C GLY A 333 -12.14 -28.01 20.81
N ASN A 334 -11.85 -26.92 20.12
CA ASN A 334 -11.89 -26.85 18.67
C ASN A 334 -10.46 -26.88 18.11
N LEU A 335 -10.28 -27.70 17.07
CA LEU A 335 -9.10 -27.71 16.24
C LEU A 335 -9.43 -26.92 14.95
N VAL A 336 -8.61 -25.93 14.64
CA VAL A 336 -8.75 -25.06 13.46
C VAL A 336 -7.80 -25.57 12.39
N PHE A 337 -8.29 -25.69 11.16
CA PHE A 337 -7.53 -26.07 9.98
C PHE A 337 -7.55 -24.93 8.96
N LEU A 338 -6.40 -24.67 8.35
CA LEU A 338 -6.33 -23.89 7.11
C LEU A 338 -6.95 -24.72 5.97
N ASN A 339 -7.74 -24.08 5.11
CA ASN A 339 -8.35 -24.77 3.97
C ASN A 339 -7.24 -25.37 3.08
N GLY A 340 -7.40 -26.63 2.66
CA GLY A 340 -6.37 -27.39 1.92
C GLY A 340 -5.35 -28.17 2.79
N SER A 341 -5.32 -27.97 4.11
CA SER A 341 -4.45 -28.71 5.05
C SER A 341 -5.17 -29.82 5.83
N GLU A 342 -6.34 -30.25 5.34
CA GLU A 342 -7.15 -31.29 5.99
C GLU A 342 -6.50 -32.69 5.87
N PRO A 343 -6.59 -33.55 6.90
CA PRO A 343 -6.28 -34.96 6.72
C PRO A 343 -7.35 -35.62 5.83
N GLU A 344 -6.96 -36.47 4.88
CA GLU A 344 -7.87 -37.24 3.99
C GLU A 344 -8.94 -38.06 4.74
N ALA A 345 -8.82 -38.24 6.05
CA ALA A 345 -9.77 -38.93 6.92
C ALA A 345 -11.03 -38.11 7.29
N SER A 346 -11.14 -36.84 6.89
CA SER A 346 -12.29 -35.97 7.22
C SER A 346 -13.43 -35.95 6.19
N LYS A 347 -13.36 -36.76 5.12
CA LYS A 347 -14.56 -37.06 4.32
C LYS A 347 -15.48 -37.95 5.14
N SER A 348 -16.62 -37.40 5.56
CA SER A 348 -17.68 -38.14 6.25
C SER A 348 -18.09 -39.38 5.42
N PRO A 349 -18.18 -40.58 6.00
CA PRO A 349 -18.56 -41.79 5.28
C PRO A 349 -20.06 -41.85 4.91
N PHE A 350 -20.78 -40.72 4.96
CA PHE A 350 -22.24 -40.66 4.80
C PHE A 350 -22.72 -39.73 3.67
N GLU A 351 -21.84 -39.27 2.77
CA GLU A 351 -22.29 -38.71 1.49
C GLU A 351 -22.07 -39.73 0.36
N VAL A 352 -23.16 -40.43 0.02
CA VAL A 352 -23.39 -41.08 -1.28
C VAL A 352 -24.70 -40.56 -1.83
#